data_AF-A0A258QZP6-F1
#
_entry.id   AF-A0A258QZP6-F1
#
_cell.length_a   1.000
_cell.length_b   1.000
_cell.length_c   1.000
_cell.angle_alpha   90.00
_cell.angle_beta   90.00
_cell.angle_gamma   90.00
#
_symmetry.space_group_name_H-M   'P 1'
#
loop_
_entity.id
_entity.type
_entity.pdbx_description
1 polymer ?
#
loop_
_entity_poly.entity_id
_entity_poly.type
_entity_poly.pdbx_seq_one_letter_code
_entity_poly.pdbx_strand_id
1 'polypeptide(L)' 'LKKEARLLDEQWGQLQLEQSTWANPARVDTLARSRIGLISPPQERIHVETLQADARGVAP' A
#
# COMPACT_ATOMS: atom_id res chain seq x y z
N LEU A 1 -32.80 -8.96 -2.70
CA LEU A 1 -32.20 -7.70 -3.22
C LEU A 1 -31.77 -6.71 -2.13
N LYS A 2 -32.64 -5.86 -1.55
CA LYS A 2 -32.20 -4.83 -0.56
C LYS A 2 -31.51 -5.41 0.70
N LYS A 3 -32.00 -6.55 1.21
CA LYS A 3 -31.44 -7.20 2.41
C LYS A 3 -30.05 -7.82 2.14
N GLU A 4 -29.88 -8.47 0.99
CA GLU A 4 -28.60 -9.07 0.58
C GLU A 4 -27.55 -7.99 0.30
N ALA A 5 -27.95 -6.89 -0.36
CA ALA A 5 -27.06 -5.77 -0.62
C ALA A 5 -26.51 -5.17 0.70
N ARG A 6 -27.36 -5.00 1.71
CA ARG A 6 -26.94 -4.53 3.03
C ARG A 6 -25.99 -5.50 3.73
N LEU A 7 -26.27 -6.81 3.67
CA LEU A 7 -25.41 -7.82 4.27
C LEU A 7 -24.03 -7.86 3.60
N LEU A 8 -23.97 -7.65 2.29
CA LEU A 8 -22.70 -7.60 1.57
C LEU A 8 -21.91 -6.34 1.92
N ASP A 9 -22.57 -5.19 2.10
CA ASP A 9 -21.95 -3.93 2.52
C ASP A 9 -21.35 -4.05 3.93
N GLU A 10 -22.08 -4.66 4.86
CA GLU A 10 -21.59 -4.94 6.21
C GLU A 10 -20.35 -5.86 6.21
N GLN A 11 -20.38 -6.95 5.42
CA GLN A 11 -19.24 -7.86 5.26
C GLN A 11 -18.04 -7.18 4.60
N TRP A 12 -18.30 -6.33 3.61
CA TRP A 12 -17.24 -5.57 2.94
C TRP A 12 -16.56 -4.60 3.91
N GLY A 13 -17.33 -3.90 4.74
CA GLY A 13 -16.78 -3.05 5.80
C GLY A 13 -15.91 -3.82 6.79
N GLN A 14 -16.32 -5.02 7.20
CA GLN A 14 -15.50 -5.89 8.06
C GLN A 14 -14.19 -6.30 7.39
N LEU A 15 -14.25 -6.71 6.12
CA LEU A 15 -13.05 -7.06 5.35
C LEU A 15 -12.10 -5.88 5.19
N GLN A 16 -12.62 -4.66 5.00
CA GLN A 16 -11.80 -3.45 4.93
C GLN A 16 -11.07 -3.17 6.25
N LEU A 17 -11.73 -3.37 7.39
CA LEU A 17 -11.10 -3.24 8.71
C LEU A 17 -9.98 -4.27 8.90
N GLU A 18 -10.22 -5.53 8.54
CA GLU A 18 -9.20 -6.58 8.57
C GLU A 18 -8.02 -6.25 7.66
N GLN A 19 -8.29 -5.84 6.42
CA GLN A 19 -7.26 -5.43 5.46
C GLN A 19 -6.42 -4.28 6.03
N SER A 20 -7.04 -3.25 6.61
CA SER A 20 -6.31 -2.13 7.21
C SER A 20 -5.37 -2.57 8.35
N THR A 21 -5.81 -3.56 9.14
CA THR A 21 -5.03 -4.11 10.24
C THR A 21 -3.84 -4.93 9.73
N TRP A 22 -4.03 -5.69 8.65
CA TRP A 22 -2.96 -6.48 8.04
C TRP A 22 -2.00 -5.63 7.21
N ALA A 23 -2.50 -4.59 6.56
CA ALA A 23 -1.74 -3.62 5.77
C ALA A 23 -1.01 -2.57 6.63
N ASN A 24 -1.08 -2.68 7.96
CA ASN A 24 -0.32 -1.80 8.85
C ASN A 24 1.19 -1.83 8.48
N PRO A 25 1.80 -0.69 8.11
CA PRO A 25 3.18 -0.66 7.62
C PRO A 25 4.20 -1.28 8.57
N ALA A 26 4.05 -1.10 9.89
CA ALA A 26 4.96 -1.67 10.88
C ALA A 26 4.87 -3.21 10.93
N ARG A 27 3.65 -3.76 10.78
CA ARG A 27 3.44 -5.21 10.67
C ARG A 27 4.05 -5.75 9.39
N VAL A 28 3.84 -5.07 8.27
CA VAL A 28 4.39 -5.45 6.96
C VAL A 28 5.92 -5.47 7.00
N ASP A 29 6.56 -4.43 7.54
CA ASP A 29 8.03 -4.37 7.70
C ASP A 29 8.55 -5.52 8.58
N THR A 30 7.92 -5.77 9.73
CA THR A 30 8.29 -6.87 10.64
C THR A 30 8.20 -8.24 9.94
N LEU A 31 7.12 -8.49 9.20
CA LEU A 31 6.92 -9.75 8.48
C LEU A 31 7.91 -9.88 7.32
N ALA A 32 8.17 -8.82 6.57
CA ALA A 32 9.12 -8.85 5.46
C ALA A 32 10.54 -9.18 5.95
N ARG A 33 10.99 -8.58 7.06
CA ARG A 33 12.28 -8.88 7.67
C ARG A 33 12.35 -10.31 8.20
N SER A 34 11.32 -10.74 8.93
CA SER A 34 11.35 -12.03 9.65
C SER A 34 11.08 -13.25 8.76
N ARG A 35 10.25 -13.13 7.73
CA ARG A 35 9.82 -14.29 6.92
C ARG A 35 10.57 -14.46 5.61
N ILE A 36 10.95 -13.36 4.96
CA ILE A 36 11.62 -13.39 3.65
C ILE A 36 13.00 -12.73 3.69
N GLY A 37 13.49 -12.36 4.88
CA GLY A 37 14.82 -11.79 5.05
C GLY A 37 15.01 -10.45 4.35
N LEU A 38 13.95 -9.63 4.25
CA LEU A 38 14.08 -8.32 3.63
C LEU A 38 15.06 -7.46 4.42
N ILE A 39 16.07 -6.93 3.74
CA ILE A 39 17.09 -6.04 4.31
C ILE A 39 17.04 -4.67 3.63
N SER A 40 17.47 -3.64 4.36
CA SER A 40 17.70 -2.34 3.74
C SER A 40 18.86 -2.44 2.74
N PRO A 41 18.73 -1.86 1.54
CA PRO A 41 19.85 -1.80 0.60
C PRO A 41 20.97 -0.93 1.18
N PRO A 42 22.24 -1.27 0.91
CA PRO A 42 23.36 -0.39 1.20
C PRO A 42 23.31 0.83 0.27
N GLN A 43 23.96 1.93 0.67
CA GLN A 43 23.83 3.22 -0.01
C GLN A 43 24.21 3.17 -1.49
N GLU A 44 25.17 2.33 -1.85
CA GLU A 44 25.69 2.18 -3.22
C GLU A 44 24.65 1.55 -4.17
N ARG A 45 23.59 0.94 -3.63
CA ARG A 45 22.47 0.37 -4.40
C ARG A 45 21.23 1.26 -4.44
N ILE A 46 21.32 2.51 -3.95
CA ILE A 46 20.22 3.47 -3.97
C ILE A 46 20.47 4.47 -5.08
N HIS A 47 19.57 4.51 -6.07
CA HIS A 47 19.52 5.55 -7.08
C HIS A 47 18.39 6.52 -6.76
N VAL A 48 18.72 7.81 -6.63
CA VAL A 48 17.73 8.87 -6.39
C VAL A 48 17.47 9.58 -7.70
N GLU A 49 16.24 9.51 -8.18
CA GLU A 49 15.80 10.24 -9.37
C GLU A 49 15.06 11.51 -8.95
N THR A 50 15.53 12.67 -9.43
CA THR A 50 14.76 13.91 -9.35
C THR A 50 13.74 13.90 -10.48
N LEU A 51 12.45 13.72 -10.15
CA LEU A 51 11.39 13.76 -11.14
C LEU A 51 11.38 15.14 -11.81
N GLN A 52 11.78 15.18 -13.09
CA GLN A 52 11.59 16.36 -13.93
C GLN A 52 10.09 16.47 -14.19
N ALA A 53 9.44 17.51 -13.65
CA ALA A 53 8.09 17.84 -14.04
C ALA A 53 8.12 18.20 -15.52
N ASP A 54 7.65 17.28 -16.36
CA ASP A 54 7.59 17.48 -17.80
C ASP A 54 6.69 18.71 -18.06
N ALA A 55 7.28 19.80 -18.55
CA ALA A 55 6.58 21.07 -18.84
C ALA A 55 5.66 20.97 -20.07
N ARG A 56 5.11 19.79 -20.36
CA ARG A 56 4.28 19.46 -21.52
C ARG A 56 2.79 19.36 -21.18
N GLY A 57 2.32 20.22 -20.27
CA GLY A 57 0.91 20.29 -19.88
C GLY A 57 0.37 21.69 -19.59
N VAL A 58 1.13 22.76 -19.85
CA VAL A 58 0.61 24.12 -19.78
C VAL A 58 0.82 24.79 -21.14
N ALA A 59 -0.15 24.55 -22.03
CA ALA A 59 -0.49 25.49 -23.09
C ALA A 59 -1.92 26.00 -22.77
N PRO A 60 -2.20 27.29 -23.05
CA PRO A 60 -3.25 28.08 -22.41
C PRO A 60 -4.69 27.60 -22.65
#